data_AF-E9P6X9-F1
#
_entry.id   AF-E9P6X9-F1
#
_cell.length_a   1.000
_cell.length_b   1.000
_cell.length_c   1.000
_cell.angle_alpha   90.00
_cell.angle_beta   90.00
_cell.angle_gamma   90.00
#
_symmetry.space_group_name_H-M   'P 1'
#
loop_
_entity.id
_entity.type
_entity.pdbx_description
1 polymer ?
#
loop_
_entity_poly.entity_id
_entity_poly.type
_entity_poly.pdbx_seq_one_letter_code
_entity_poly.pdbx_strand_id
1 'polypeptide(L)'
;VPHGGYHGWVHIVNIVTLPDNSRWVIDASFGGDGPTQPMPLVEGAEWRNMGTQDARLIKDFLPGQTEFTSGRRLWIYQCRNSPDQSWISFYAFSHSVEWLPADFEISNCFTGTSPHSFQTTTVLVVKFLLRESKRSPTGEEIYGKRMLVNDV
;
A
#
# COMPACT_ATOMS: atom_id res chain seq x y z
N VAL A 1 -5.51 -12.63 4.69
CA VAL A 1 -4.67 -11.43 4.41
C VAL A 1 -3.92 -11.72 3.12
N PRO A 2 -3.65 -10.74 2.23
CA PRO A 2 -2.92 -11.01 1.01
C PRO A 2 -1.57 -11.66 1.33
N HIS A 3 -1.32 -12.83 0.76
CA HIS A 3 -0.06 -13.55 0.83
C HIS A 3 0.31 -13.98 -0.58
N GLY A 4 1.60 -13.99 -0.91
CA GLY A 4 2.08 -14.40 -2.23
C GLY A 4 2.78 -13.28 -3.00
N GLY A 5 2.84 -13.45 -4.33
CA GLY A 5 3.55 -12.54 -5.23
C GLY A 5 2.77 -11.29 -5.62
N TYR A 6 3.29 -10.57 -6.61
CA TYR A 6 2.63 -9.40 -7.20
C TYR A 6 1.58 -9.84 -8.22
N HIS A 7 0.34 -9.33 -8.10
CA HIS A 7 -0.83 -9.77 -8.88
C HIS A 7 -1.13 -8.86 -10.08
N GLY A 8 -0.10 -8.20 -10.63
CA GLY A 8 -0.26 -7.19 -11.67
C GLY A 8 -0.87 -5.89 -11.14
N TRP A 9 -1.58 -5.17 -12.00
CA TRP A 9 -2.14 -3.85 -11.69
C TRP A 9 -3.55 -3.98 -11.07
N VAL A 10 -3.58 -4.23 -9.77
CA VAL A 10 -4.82 -4.46 -9.01
C VAL A 10 -4.98 -3.54 -7.79
N HIS A 11 -4.03 -2.63 -7.59
CA HIS A 11 -4.06 -1.65 -6.51
C HIS A 11 -3.74 -0.26 -7.04
N ILE A 12 -4.43 0.74 -6.49
CA ILE A 12 -4.32 2.14 -6.91
C ILE A 12 -3.64 2.92 -5.81
N VAL A 13 -2.69 3.77 -6.19
CA VAL A 13 -2.11 4.79 -5.33
C VAL A 13 -2.15 6.14 -6.04
N ASN A 14 -2.23 7.22 -5.28
CA ASN A 14 -2.13 8.57 -5.82
C ASN A 14 -0.76 9.14 -5.50
N ILE A 15 -0.13 9.81 -6.46
CA ILE A 15 1.12 10.54 -6.24
C ILE A 15 0.81 12.02 -6.32
N VAL A 16 0.99 12.74 -5.22
CA VAL A 16 0.75 14.17 -5.10
C VAL A 16 2.09 14.89 -5.10
N THR A 17 2.21 15.93 -5.90
CA THR A 17 3.35 16.85 -5.89
C THR A 17 2.93 18.15 -5.21
N LEU A 18 3.64 18.55 -4.16
CA LEU A 18 3.38 19.79 -3.43
C LEU A 18 4.13 20.98 -4.09
N PRO A 19 3.81 22.24 -3.74
CA PRO A 19 4.45 23.42 -4.33
C PRO A 19 5.98 23.50 -4.17
N ASP A 20 6.54 22.83 -3.15
CA ASP A 20 7.98 22.72 -2.93
C ASP A 20 8.65 21.59 -3.75
N ASN A 21 7.91 20.98 -4.68
CA ASN A 21 8.28 19.81 -5.48
C ASN A 21 8.51 18.52 -4.67
N SER A 22 8.18 18.49 -3.37
CA SER A 22 8.12 17.24 -2.64
C SER A 22 6.98 16.37 -3.18
N ARG A 23 7.23 15.07 -3.28
CA ARG A 23 6.26 14.10 -3.79
C ARG A 23 5.88 13.11 -2.72
N TRP A 24 4.59 12.82 -2.66
CA TRP A 24 3.97 12.01 -1.63
C TRP A 24 3.04 11.00 -2.24
N VAL A 25 3.03 9.79 -1.69
CA VAL A 25 2.08 8.75 -2.05
C VAL A 25 0.93 8.80 -1.05
N ILE A 26 -0.28 8.89 -1.58
CA ILE A 26 -1.53 8.82 -0.84
C ILE A 26 -2.24 7.54 -1.24
N ASP A 27 -2.38 6.64 -0.28
CA ASP A 27 -3.12 5.40 -0.43
C ASP A 27 -4.12 5.29 0.71
N ALA A 28 -5.39 5.48 0.36
CA ALA A 28 -6.51 5.41 1.29
C ALA A 28 -7.33 4.12 1.10
N SER A 29 -6.94 3.25 0.15
CA SER A 29 -7.79 2.16 -0.35
C SER A 29 -7.17 0.77 -0.21
N PHE A 30 -5.93 0.65 0.29
CA PHE A 30 -5.36 -0.67 0.56
C PHE A 30 -6.10 -1.41 1.69
N GLY A 31 -6.57 -0.67 2.71
CA GLY A 31 -7.17 -1.24 3.91
C GLY A 31 -6.11 -1.86 4.81
N GLY A 32 -6.37 -3.07 5.32
CA GLY A 32 -5.57 -3.87 6.25
C GLY A 32 -4.29 -3.23 6.79
N ASP A 33 -3.14 -3.66 6.29
CA ASP A 33 -1.79 -3.16 6.66
C ASP A 33 -1.36 -1.94 5.83
N GLY A 34 -2.32 -1.22 5.26
CA GLY A 34 -2.06 -0.06 4.40
C GLY A 34 -1.50 1.10 5.19
N PRO A 35 -0.93 2.09 4.50
CA PRO A 35 -0.41 3.28 5.14
C PRO A 35 -1.53 4.07 5.82
N THR A 36 -1.29 4.52 7.04
CA THR A 36 -2.21 5.36 7.83
C THR A 36 -1.92 6.86 7.68
N GLN A 37 -0.88 7.21 6.94
CA GLN A 37 -0.44 8.58 6.69
C GLN A 37 0.20 8.71 5.30
N PRO A 38 0.25 9.93 4.73
CA PRO A 38 0.98 10.19 3.49
C PRO A 38 2.43 9.67 3.55
N MET A 39 2.86 8.96 2.51
CA MET A 39 4.21 8.39 2.45
C MET A 39 5.12 9.29 1.61
N PRO A 40 6.27 9.75 2.12
CA PRO A 40 7.24 10.44 1.29
C PRO A 40 7.67 9.55 0.13
N LEU A 41 7.65 10.05 -1.11
CA LEU A 41 8.12 9.32 -2.29
C LEU A 41 9.66 9.37 -2.36
N VAL A 42 10.31 8.82 -1.34
CA VAL A 42 11.76 8.81 -1.12
C VAL A 42 12.20 7.37 -0.83
N GLU A 43 13.27 6.92 -1.50
CA GLU A 43 13.79 5.55 -1.35
C GLU A 43 14.35 5.35 0.06
N GLY A 44 13.84 4.33 0.76
CA GLY A 44 14.21 4.04 2.14
C GLY A 44 13.46 4.86 3.18
N ALA A 45 12.41 5.61 2.81
CA ALA A 45 11.56 6.27 3.80
C ALA A 45 10.91 5.22 4.72
N GLU A 46 11.08 5.35 6.03
CA GLU A 46 10.48 4.47 7.05
C GLU A 46 9.67 5.30 8.06
N TRP A 47 8.58 4.74 8.57
CA TRP A 47 7.74 5.39 9.58
C TRP A 47 7.00 4.37 10.44
N ARG A 48 6.48 4.86 11.57
CA ARG A 48 5.54 4.12 12.41
C ARG A 48 4.14 4.19 11.80
N ASN A 49 3.56 3.06 11.42
CA ASN A 49 2.27 3.01 10.72
C ASN A 49 1.10 2.95 11.71
N MET A 50 0.96 1.84 12.43
CA MET A 50 -0.07 1.68 13.47
C MET A 50 0.39 0.71 14.55
N GLY A 51 0.10 1.01 15.82
CA GLY A 51 0.51 0.16 16.94
C GLY A 51 2.03 -0.08 16.97
N THR A 52 2.44 -1.34 16.83
CA THR A 52 3.86 -1.75 16.77
C THR A 52 4.44 -1.80 15.35
N GLN A 53 3.59 -1.64 14.32
CA GLN A 53 3.96 -1.83 12.93
C GLN A 53 4.78 -0.68 12.39
N ASP A 54 5.94 -1.00 11.82
CA ASP A 54 6.70 -0.07 10.98
C ASP A 54 6.34 -0.32 9.51
N ALA A 55 6.36 0.73 8.72
CA ALA A 55 6.20 0.69 7.28
C ALA A 55 7.35 1.40 6.58
N ARG A 56 7.61 1.02 5.33
CA ARG A 56 8.62 1.66 4.51
C ARG A 56 8.30 1.64 3.02
N LEU A 57 8.99 2.51 2.29
CA LEU A 57 8.96 2.56 0.84
C LEU A 57 10.37 2.35 0.28
N ILE A 58 10.56 1.32 -0.55
CA ILE A 58 11.84 1.01 -1.21
C ILE A 58 11.70 1.06 -2.73
N LYS A 59 12.82 1.07 -3.46
CA LYS A 59 12.85 0.79 -4.90
C LYS A 59 13.61 -0.48 -5.19
N ASP A 60 12.97 -1.43 -5.85
CA ASP A 60 13.62 -2.68 -6.26
C ASP A 60 12.99 -3.27 -7.52
N PHE A 61 13.58 -4.36 -8.01
CA PHE A 61 13.02 -5.19 -9.06
C PHE A 61 12.04 -6.22 -8.46
N LEU A 62 10.94 -6.46 -9.16
CA LEU A 62 10.01 -7.53 -8.84
C LEU A 62 10.53 -8.87 -9.35
N PRO A 63 10.18 -9.99 -8.67
CA PRO A 63 10.43 -11.32 -9.20
C PRO A 63 9.86 -11.50 -10.61
N GLY A 64 10.67 -12.05 -11.52
CA GLY A 64 10.30 -12.28 -12.92
C GLY A 64 10.63 -11.13 -13.87
N GLN A 65 11.09 -9.97 -13.38
CA GLN A 65 11.69 -8.97 -14.27
C GLN A 65 12.97 -9.53 -14.92
N THR A 66 13.12 -9.31 -16.22
CA THR A 66 14.28 -9.75 -17.01
C THR A 66 15.23 -8.61 -17.37
N GLU A 67 14.76 -7.36 -17.28
CA GLU A 67 15.54 -6.16 -17.60
C GLU A 67 15.89 -5.39 -16.33
N PHE A 68 17.15 -5.51 -15.89
CA PHE A 68 17.65 -4.94 -14.63
C PHE A 68 18.30 -3.56 -14.81
N THR A 69 17.61 -2.63 -15.48
CA THR A 69 18.07 -1.24 -15.61
C THR A 69 17.49 -0.37 -14.49
N SER A 70 18.22 0.65 -14.06
CA SER A 70 17.85 1.48 -12.89
C SER A 70 16.47 2.13 -13.02
N GLY A 71 16.03 2.44 -14.24
CA GLY A 71 14.71 3.01 -14.56
C GLY A 71 13.55 2.00 -14.53
N ARG A 72 13.85 0.70 -14.42
CA ARG A 72 12.86 -0.39 -14.36
C ARG A 72 12.54 -0.83 -12.93
N ARG A 73 13.21 -0.25 -11.93
CA ARG A 73 12.87 -0.47 -10.51
C ARG A 73 11.51 0.15 -10.20
N LEU A 74 10.70 -0.58 -9.46
CA LEU A 74 9.39 -0.12 -9.00
C LEU A 74 9.48 0.28 -7.53
N TRP A 75 8.59 1.19 -7.13
CA TRP A 75 8.38 1.46 -5.72
C TRP A 75 7.66 0.29 -5.08
N ILE A 76 8.08 -0.13 -3.89
CA ILE A 76 7.50 -1.25 -3.15
C ILE A 76 7.15 -0.79 -1.74
N TYR A 77 5.88 -0.93 -1.39
CA TYR A 77 5.39 -0.71 -0.03
C TYR A 77 5.59 -1.96 0.82
N GLN A 78 6.19 -1.80 2.00
CA GLN A 78 6.46 -2.90 2.92
C GLN A 78 6.07 -2.55 4.35
N CYS A 79 5.70 -3.56 5.15
CA CYS A 79 5.55 -3.42 6.60
C CYS A 79 6.20 -4.56 7.36
N ARG A 80 6.45 -4.33 8.65
CA ARG A 80 6.78 -5.37 9.64
C ARG A 80 6.03 -5.07 10.94
N ASN A 81 5.57 -6.09 11.64
CA ASN A 81 4.76 -5.88 12.86
C ASN A 81 5.60 -5.61 14.11
N SER A 82 6.90 -5.86 14.06
CA SER A 82 7.87 -5.53 15.10
C SER A 82 9.30 -5.46 14.53
N PRO A 83 10.27 -4.82 15.21
CA PRO A 83 11.63 -4.67 14.71
C PRO A 83 12.39 -5.97 14.46
N ASP A 84 12.04 -7.04 15.17
CA ASP A 84 12.60 -8.38 15.05
C ASP A 84 11.96 -9.22 13.93
N GLN A 85 10.87 -8.75 13.32
CA GLN A 85 10.23 -9.41 12.19
C GLN A 85 10.75 -8.90 10.85
N SER A 86 10.74 -9.78 9.86
CA SER A 86 11.08 -9.45 8.48
C SER A 86 10.06 -8.48 7.85
N TRP A 87 10.55 -7.67 6.92
CA TRP A 87 9.70 -6.85 6.06
C TRP A 87 8.88 -7.72 5.10
N ILE A 88 7.60 -7.41 4.97
CA ILE A 88 6.66 -8.05 4.06
C ILE A 88 6.27 -7.04 2.98
N SER A 89 6.44 -7.41 1.71
CA SER A 89 5.97 -6.61 0.57
C SER A 89 4.47 -6.79 0.35
N PHE A 90 3.76 -5.67 0.14
CA PHE A 90 2.32 -5.69 -0.12
C PHE A 90 1.98 -5.38 -1.58
N TYR A 91 2.50 -4.28 -2.10
CA TYR A 91 2.28 -3.88 -3.50
C TYR A 91 3.46 -3.11 -4.06
N ALA A 92 3.48 -2.99 -5.38
CA ALA A 92 4.44 -2.19 -6.11
C ALA A 92 3.74 -1.27 -7.11
N PHE A 93 4.36 -0.14 -7.41
CA PHE A 93 3.83 0.82 -8.37
C PHE A 93 4.95 1.57 -9.11
N SER A 94 4.62 2.06 -10.30
CA SER A 94 5.47 2.95 -11.07
C SER A 94 5.08 4.39 -10.81
N HIS A 95 6.07 5.29 -10.76
CA HIS A 95 5.82 6.74 -10.76
C HIS A 95 6.02 7.37 -12.15
N SER A 96 6.37 6.56 -13.15
CA SER A 96 6.75 7.01 -14.49
C SER A 96 5.63 6.84 -15.52
N VAL A 97 4.52 6.22 -15.12
CA VAL A 97 3.34 6.01 -15.97
C VAL A 97 2.18 6.71 -15.28
N GLU A 98 1.64 7.72 -15.93
CA GLU A 98 0.39 8.34 -15.50
C GLU A 98 -0.77 7.43 -15.90
N TRP A 99 -1.68 7.21 -14.94
CA TRP A 99 -2.89 6.43 -15.15
C TRP A 99 -4.07 7.36 -15.35
N LEU A 100 -4.88 7.04 -16.35
CA LEU A 100 -6.10 7.75 -16.69
C LEU A 100 -7.33 6.99 -16.16
N PRO A 101 -8.51 7.62 -16.11
CA PRO A 101 -9.76 6.96 -15.70
C PRO A 101 -10.00 5.60 -16.38
N ALA A 102 -9.70 5.46 -17.67
CA ALA A 102 -9.87 4.22 -18.41
C ALA A 102 -8.96 3.06 -17.92
N ASP A 103 -7.75 3.36 -17.45
CA ASP A 103 -6.83 2.35 -16.90
C ASP A 103 -7.38 1.80 -15.57
N PHE A 104 -8.01 2.67 -14.77
CA PHE A 104 -8.70 2.28 -13.55
C PHE A 104 -9.95 1.46 -13.84
N GLU A 105 -10.71 1.75 -14.90
CA GLU A 105 -11.87 0.95 -15.29
C GLU A 105 -11.48 -0.49 -15.66
N ILE A 106 -10.37 -0.68 -16.40
CA ILE A 106 -9.84 -2.01 -16.73
C ILE A 106 -9.47 -2.77 -15.45
N SER A 107 -8.73 -2.11 -14.56
CA SER A 107 -8.29 -2.71 -13.29
C SER A 107 -9.46 -3.05 -12.38
N ASN A 108 -10.46 -2.16 -12.30
CA ASN A 108 -11.70 -2.36 -11.57
C ASN A 108 -12.53 -3.51 -12.14
N CYS A 109 -12.61 -3.63 -13.47
CA CYS A 109 -13.31 -4.74 -14.13
C CYS A 109 -12.66 -6.08 -13.75
N PHE A 110 -11.34 -6.19 -13.85
CA PHE A 110 -10.65 -7.42 -13.46
C PHE A 110 -10.84 -7.74 -11.96
N THR A 111 -10.56 -6.78 -11.09
CA THR A 111 -10.64 -6.97 -9.63
C THR A 111 -12.06 -7.28 -9.16
N GLY A 112 -13.08 -6.67 -9.77
CA GLY A 112 -14.48 -6.81 -9.40
C GLY A 112 -15.27 -7.93 -10.09
N THR A 113 -14.77 -8.52 -11.18
CA THR A 113 -15.54 -9.53 -11.95
C THR A 113 -14.77 -10.81 -12.27
N SER A 114 -13.44 -10.80 -12.25
CA SER A 114 -12.65 -11.97 -12.62
C SER A 114 -12.71 -13.06 -11.55
N PRO A 115 -12.91 -14.34 -11.91
CA PRO A 115 -12.77 -15.47 -10.97
C PRO A 115 -11.31 -15.68 -10.51
N HIS A 116 -10.35 -15.05 -11.19
CA HIS A 116 -8.94 -15.05 -10.78
C HIS A 116 -8.60 -13.95 -9.77
N SER A 117 -9.53 -13.03 -9.49
CA SER A 117 -9.38 -12.05 -8.42
C SER A 117 -9.93 -12.63 -7.12
N PHE A 118 -9.13 -12.68 -6.06
CA PHE A 118 -9.62 -13.14 -4.75
C PHE A 118 -10.74 -12.23 -4.22
N GLN A 119 -10.82 -10.97 -4.67
CA GLN A 119 -11.81 -10.00 -4.23
C GLN A 119 -13.23 -10.34 -4.70
N THR A 120 -13.40 -11.22 -5.70
CA THR A 120 -14.73 -11.69 -6.13
C THR A 120 -15.27 -12.86 -5.32
N THR A 121 -14.42 -13.50 -4.52
CA THR A 121 -14.74 -14.71 -3.76
C THR A 121 -14.50 -14.58 -2.25
N THR A 122 -13.82 -13.53 -1.82
CA THR A 122 -13.46 -13.29 -0.41
C THR A 122 -14.19 -12.06 0.11
N VAL A 123 -14.96 -12.22 1.20
CA VAL A 123 -15.47 -11.06 1.94
C VAL A 123 -14.32 -10.49 2.77
N LEU A 124 -13.94 -9.24 2.51
CA LEU A 124 -12.88 -8.57 3.24
C LEU A 124 -13.39 -7.23 3.77
N VAL A 125 -13.48 -7.10 5.09
CA VAL A 125 -13.85 -5.85 5.76
C VAL A 125 -12.72 -5.41 6.67
N VAL A 126 -12.34 -4.14 6.57
CA VAL A 126 -11.29 -3.54 7.37
C VAL A 126 -11.87 -2.35 8.12
N LYS A 127 -11.64 -2.31 9.42
CA LYS A 127 -12.00 -1.17 10.28
C LYS A 127 -10.77 -0.70 11.05
N PHE A 128 -10.34 0.52 10.78
CA PHE A 128 -9.32 1.19 11.60
C PHE A 128 -9.91 1.65 12.94
N LEU A 129 -9.07 1.62 13.97
CA LEU A 129 -9.42 2.02 15.33
C LEU A 129 -8.71 3.32 15.67
N LEU A 130 -9.48 4.32 16.10
CA LEU A 130 -8.99 5.63 16.52
C LEU A 130 -8.96 5.73 18.04
N ARG A 131 -8.00 6.49 18.56
CA ARG A 131 -7.95 6.91 19.97
C ARG A 131 -7.37 8.32 20.07
N GLU A 132 -7.63 8.98 21.19
CA GLU A 132 -6.96 10.24 21.50
C GLU A 132 -5.44 10.07 21.59
N SER A 133 -4.70 11.01 21.02
CA SER A 133 -3.24 11.05 21.05
C SER A 133 -2.76 12.49 21.17
N LYS A 134 -2.08 12.78 22.29
CA LYS A 134 -1.42 14.08 22.52
C LYS A 134 -0.22 14.30 21.60
N ARG A 135 0.24 13.26 20.90
CA ARG A 135 1.37 13.32 19.96
C ARG A 135 0.93 13.58 18.52
N SER A 136 -0.34 13.34 18.22
CA SER A 136 -0.89 13.59 16.89
C SER A 136 -1.29 15.06 16.72
N PRO A 137 -0.98 15.71 15.58
CA PRO A 137 -1.44 17.05 15.27
C PRO A 137 -2.97 17.19 15.26
N THR A 138 -3.70 16.12 14.96
CA THR A 138 -5.18 16.11 14.92
C THR A 138 -5.80 15.81 16.29
N GLY A 139 -5.00 15.46 17.30
CA GLY A 139 -5.47 15.00 18.60
C GLY A 139 -5.91 13.54 18.65
N GLU A 140 -5.91 12.83 17.50
CA GLU A 140 -6.27 11.42 17.40
C GLU A 140 -5.24 10.63 16.59
N GLU A 141 -5.08 9.34 16.87
CA GLU A 141 -4.22 8.44 16.10
C GLU A 141 -4.93 7.13 15.76
N ILE A 142 -4.58 6.58 14.60
CA ILE A 142 -4.91 5.20 14.23
C ILE A 142 -3.96 4.28 14.99
N TYR A 143 -4.46 3.59 16.02
CA TYR A 143 -3.62 2.74 16.88
C TYR A 143 -3.70 1.26 16.52
N GLY A 144 -4.63 0.88 15.65
CA GLY A 144 -4.80 -0.49 15.21
C GLY A 144 -5.96 -0.65 14.24
N LYS A 145 -6.30 -1.91 14.00
CA LYS A 145 -7.33 -2.31 13.03
C LYS A 145 -8.04 -3.58 13.48
N ARG A 146 -9.23 -3.80 12.94
CA ARG A 146 -9.91 -5.09 12.90
C ARG A 146 -10.14 -5.49 11.45
N MET A 147 -9.94 -6.76 11.18
CA MET A 147 -10.19 -7.34 9.87
C MET A 147 -11.17 -8.49 10.03
N LEU A 148 -12.17 -8.52 9.16
CA LEU A 148 -13.03 -9.68 8.94
C LEU A 148 -12.63 -10.25 7.58
N VAL A 149 -12.32 -11.54 7.53
CA VAL A 149 -11.99 -12.27 6.31
C VAL A 149 -12.92 -13.47 6.22
N ASN A 150 -13.89 -13.40 5.30
CA ASN A 150 -15.05 -14.28 5.24
C ASN A 150 -15.83 -14.22 6.56
N ASP A 151 -16.00 -15.34 7.24
CA ASP A 151 -16.75 -15.45 8.50
C ASP A 151 -15.84 -15.42 9.74
N VAL A 152 -14.57 -14.99 9.59
CA VAL A 152 -13.53 -15.02 10.63
C VAL A 152 -12.95 -13.64 10.90
#